data_AF-A0A920L486-F1
#
_entry.id   AF-A0A920L486-F1
#
_cell.length_a   1.000
_cell.length_b   1.000
_cell.length_c   1.000
_cell.angle_alpha   90.00
_cell.angle_beta   90.00
_cell.angle_gamma   90.00
#
_symmetry.space_group_name_H-M   'P 1'
#
loop_
_entity.id
_entity.type
_entity.pdbx_description
1 polymer ?
#
loop_
_entity_poly.entity_id
_entity_poly.type
_entity_poly.pdbx_seq_one_letter_code
_entity_poly.pdbx_strand_id
1 'polypeptide(L)' 'MPLHTLRADVDYGLAEANTTYGVIGVKAWVLGVKCLIPKIRTQSKRQ' A
#
# COMPACT_ATOMS: atom_id res chain seq x y z
N MET A 1 -1.08 9.54 -4.66
CA MET A 1 -0.61 8.14 -4.61
C MET A 1 0.71 8.07 -5.37
N PRO A 2 1.84 7.67 -4.77
CA PRO A 2 3.10 7.51 -5.47
C PRO A 2 3.03 6.27 -6.39
N LEU A 3 2.29 6.38 -7.49
CA LEU A 3 2.05 5.31 -8.46
C LEU A 3 3.28 4.96 -9.31
N HIS A 4 4.34 5.78 -9.24
CA HIS A 4 5.51 5.66 -10.09
C HIS A 4 6.75 5.12 -9.37
N THR A 5 6.62 4.73 -8.10
CA THR A 5 7.72 4.25 -7.26
C THR A 5 7.63 2.73 -7.12
N LEU A 6 8.44 1.97 -7.88
CA LEU A 6 8.49 0.49 -7.88
C LEU A 6 8.77 -0.17 -6.50
N ARG A 7 9.05 0.62 -5.47
CA ARG A 7 9.29 0.20 -4.08
C ARG A 7 8.14 0.52 -3.12
N ALA A 8 7.05 1.08 -3.62
CA ALA A 8 5.87 1.33 -2.81
C ALA A 8 5.08 0.03 -2.62
N ASP A 9 4.80 -0.31 -1.36
CA ASP A 9 3.98 -1.45 -0.94
C ASP A 9 2.51 -1.08 -1.18
N VAL A 10 2.06 -1.21 -2.43
CA VAL A 10 0.69 -0.90 -2.86
C VAL A 10 0.01 -2.18 -3.28
N ASP A 11 -0.90 -2.66 -2.45
CA ASP A 11 -1.70 -3.84 -2.75
C ASP A 11 -2.94 -3.43 -3.56
N TYR A 12 -3.11 -4.09 -4.70
CA TYR A 12 -4.24 -3.89 -5.60
C TYR A 12 -5.21 -5.07 -5.48
N GLY A 13 -6.44 -4.78 -5.06
CA GLY A 13 -7.51 -5.77 -4.96
C GLY A 13 -8.69 -5.41 -5.85
N LEU A 14 -9.15 -6.39 -6.63
CA LEU A 14 -10.44 -6.36 -7.31
C LEU A 14 -11.38 -7.34 -6.61
N ALA A 15 -12.56 -6.87 -6.24
CA ALA A 15 -13.61 -7.71 -5.69
C ALA A 15 -14.94 -7.40 -6.39
N GLU A 16 -15.70 -8.44 -6.69
CA GLU A 16 -17.04 -8.34 -7.26
C GLU A 16 -18.06 -8.62 -6.15
N ALA A 17 -18.99 -7.68 -5.94
CA ALA A 17 -20.09 -7.84 -5.01
C ALA A 17 -21.37 -8.22 -5.78
N ASN A 18 -21.86 -9.44 -5.55
CA ASN A 18 -23.15 -9.88 -6.09
C ASN A 18 -24.29 -9.37 -5.20
N THR A 19 -25.07 -8.44 -5.73
CA THR A 19 -26.25 -7.88 -5.07
C THR A 19 -27.52 -8.29 -5.81
N THR A 20 -28.68 -8.16 -5.18
CA THR A 20 -29.99 -8.47 -5.78
C THR A 20 -30.27 -7.69 -7.06
N TYR A 21 -29.58 -6.56 -7.27
CA TYR A 21 -29.72 -5.68 -8.44
C TYR A 21 -28.61 -5.87 -9.48
N GLY A 22 -27.65 -6.78 -9.26
CA GLY A 22 -26.55 -7.06 -10.17
C GLY A 22 -25.18 -7.10 -9.50
N VAL A 23 -24.13 -7.07 -10.32
CA VAL A 23 -22.73 -7.16 -9.90
C VAL A 23 -22.11 -5.77 -9.82
N ILE A 24 -21.60 -5.40 -8.64
CA ILE A 24 -20.86 -4.16 -8.43
C ILE A 24 -19.38 -4.48 -8.31
N GLY A 25 -18.56 -3.91 -9.20
CA GLY A 25 -17.11 -4.01 -9.14
C GLY A 25 -16.52 -2.99 -8.16
N VAL A 26 -15.80 -3.46 -7.14
CA VAL A 26 -15.08 -2.59 -6.19
C VAL A 26 -13.59 -2.69 -6.45
N LYS A 27 -12.98 -1.52 -6.66
CA LYS A 27 -11.54 -1.34 -6.85
C LYS A 27 -10.97 -0.60 -5.66
N ALA A 28 -10.13 -1.27 -4.88
CA ALA A 28 -9.50 -0.69 -3.71
C ALA A 28 -7.97 -0.68 -3.86
N TRP A 29 -7.36 0.38 -3.34
CA TRP A 29 -5.91 0.51 -3.21
C TRP A 29 -5.56 0.63 -1.73
N VAL A 30 -4.73 -0.29 -1.24
CA VAL A 30 -4.20 -0.25 0.13
C VAL A 30 -2.75 0.21 0.07
N LEU A 31 -2.43 1.26 0.83
CA LEU A 31 -1.07 1.76 0.97
C LEU A 31 -0.46 1.28 2.29
N GLY A 32 0.62 0.52 2.23
CA GLY A 32 1.39 0.09 3.40
C GLY A 32 2.19 1.22 4.04
N VAL A 33 2.15 1.32 5.37
CA VAL A 33 2.80 2.38 6.19
C VAL A 33 4.34 2.34 6.12
N LYS A 34 4.93 1.24 5.66
CA LYS A 34 6.38 0.95 5.68
C LYS A 34 7.25 2.00 4.98
N CYS A 35 6.71 2.72 3.99
CA CYS A 35 7.47 3.71 3.21
C CYS A 35 7.56 5.09 3.88
N LEU A 36 6.77 5.36 4.92
CA LEU A 36 6.74 6.68 5.56
C LEU A 36 7.72 6.81 6.73
N ILE A 37 8.45 5.73 7.08
CA ILE A 37 9.34 5.71 8.23
C ILE A 37 10.78 5.99 7.76
N PRO A 38 11.31 7.22 7.93
CA PRO A 38 12.73 7.45 7.77
C PRO A 38 13.49 6.67 8.85
N LYS A 39 14.33 5.70 8.45
CA LYS A 39 15.24 5.03 9.39
C LYS A 39 16.30 6.03 9.83
N ILE A 40 16.15 6.57 11.05
CA ILE A 40 17.22 7.24 11.78
C ILE A 40 18.40 6.27 11.88
N ARG A 41 19.47 6.55 11.15
CA ARG A 41 20.72 5.79 11.22
C ARG A 41 21.42 6.17 12.52
N THR A 42 21.12 5.45 13.60
CA THR A 42 21.91 5.51 14.82
C THR A 42 23.30 4.96 14.49
N GLN A 43 24.24 5.87 14.23
CA GLN A 43 25.66 5.54 14.15
C GLN A 43 26.05 4.99 15.53
N SER A 44 26.18 3.67 15.60
CA SER A 44 26.84 2.96 16.69
C SER A 44 28.13 3.68 17.03
N LYS A 45 28.26 4.09 18.30
CA LYS A 45 29.52 4.21 19.03
C LYS A 45 30.55 3.27 18.41
N ARG A 46 31.52 3.83 17.70
CA ARG A 46 32.83 3.21 17.55
C ARG A 46 33.74 4.00 18.46
N GLN A 47 34.32 3.25 19.39
CA GLN A 47 35.43 3.64 20.24
C GLN A 47 36.56 4.26 19.42
#